data_AF-R1FNY8-F1
#
_entry.id   AF-R1FNY8-F1
#
_cell.length_a   1.000
_cell.length_b   1.000
_cell.length_c   1.000
_cell.angle_alpha   90.00
_cell.angle_beta   90.00
_cell.angle_gamma   90.00
#
_symmetry.space_group_name_H-M   'P 1'
#
loop_
_entity.id
_entity.type
_entity.pdbx_description
1 polymer ?
#
loop_
_entity_poly.entity_id
_entity_poly.type
_entity_poly.pdbx_seq_one_letter_code
_entity_poly.pdbx_strand_id
1 'polypeptide(L)'
;MYVGSSGDVALDGASFSECTAGDRGGGMYVYSSGDVALEGASFSECTAANGGGGLWVYNSGDVSLEGASFSECTADTKREAKAEGQWGGGSRLPQRAALGFAPPLAP
;
A
#
# COMPACT_ATOMS: atom_id res chain seq x y z
N MET A 1 -3.26 1.74 9.76
CA MET A 1 -4.34 2.53 10.39
C MET A 1 -5.68 2.08 9.84
N TYR A 2 -6.65 1.80 10.70
CA TYR A 2 -8.01 1.45 10.29
C TYR A 2 -8.94 2.63 10.57
N VAL A 3 -9.74 3.03 9.59
CA VAL A 3 -10.71 4.10 9.69
C VAL A 3 -12.03 3.58 9.11
N GLY A 4 -13.08 3.54 9.93
CA GLY A 4 -14.31 2.84 9.60
C GLY A 4 -15.52 3.57 10.15
N SER A 5 -16.54 3.81 9.31
CA SER A 5 -17.78 4.47 9.72
C SER A 5 -17.54 5.81 10.45
N SER A 6 -16.48 6.52 10.07
CA SER A 6 -16.15 7.85 10.55
C SER A 6 -16.70 8.91 9.59
N GLY A 7 -16.77 10.17 10.05
CA GLY A 7 -16.99 11.31 9.17
C GLY A 7 -15.78 11.57 8.28
N ASP A 8 -15.51 12.84 8.00
CA ASP A 8 -14.36 13.24 7.18
C ASP A 8 -13.03 12.94 7.90
N VAL A 9 -12.07 12.45 7.13
CA VAL A 9 -10.77 11.96 7.59
C VAL A 9 -9.70 12.84 6.97
N ALA A 10 -9.06 13.68 7.77
CA ALA A 10 -7.92 14.48 7.35
C ALA A 10 -6.65 14.00 8.06
N LEU A 11 -5.61 13.72 7.30
CA LEU A 11 -4.30 13.28 7.79
C LEU A 11 -3.22 14.16 7.16
N ASP A 12 -2.48 14.86 8.00
CA ASP A 12 -1.34 15.70 7.61
C ASP A 12 -0.03 15.05 8.11
N GLY A 13 0.95 14.90 7.22
CA GLY A 13 2.29 14.40 7.54
C GLY A 13 2.33 12.95 8.05
N ALA A 14 1.33 12.12 7.72
CA ALA A 14 1.25 10.75 8.21
C ALA A 14 2.27 9.84 7.51
N SER A 15 3.18 9.23 8.26
CA SER A 15 4.17 8.29 7.73
C SER A 15 3.86 6.85 8.17
N PHE A 16 3.64 5.97 7.19
CA PHE A 16 3.44 4.54 7.35
C PHE A 16 4.62 3.83 6.70
N SER A 17 5.35 3.01 7.45
CA SER A 17 6.49 2.26 6.93
C SER A 17 6.45 0.82 7.42
N GLU A 18 6.81 -0.13 6.58
CA GLU A 18 6.86 -1.57 6.89
C GLU A 18 5.53 -2.13 7.44
N CYS A 19 4.39 -1.50 7.08
CA CYS A 19 3.09 -1.88 7.64
C CYS A 19 2.50 -3.04 6.85
N THR A 20 2.19 -4.15 7.53
CA THR A 20 1.62 -5.36 6.90
C THR A 20 0.18 -5.61 7.33
N ALA A 21 -0.75 -5.71 6.39
CA ALA A 21 -2.14 -6.07 6.61
C ALA A 21 -2.47 -7.46 6.05
N GLY A 22 -3.15 -8.28 6.86
CA GLY A 22 -3.63 -9.60 6.45
C GLY A 22 -4.79 -9.59 5.46
N ASP A 23 -5.39 -8.41 5.20
CA ASP A 23 -6.46 -8.23 4.23
C ASP A 23 -6.17 -7.05 3.31
N ARG A 24 -6.47 -5.82 3.74
CA ARG A 24 -6.44 -4.63 2.88
C ARG A 24 -5.84 -3.44 3.61
N GLY A 25 -5.20 -2.54 2.86
CA GLY A 25 -4.68 -1.29 3.40
C GLY A 25 -3.49 -1.52 4.32
N GLY A 26 -2.36 -1.98 3.76
CA GLY A 26 -1.16 -2.33 4.53
C GLY A 26 -0.69 -1.19 5.43
N GLY A 27 -0.67 0.03 4.91
CA GLY A 27 -0.49 1.25 5.71
C GLY A 27 -1.80 1.80 6.26
N MET A 28 -2.81 2.00 5.41
CA MET A 28 -4.10 2.60 5.79
C MET A 28 -5.29 1.94 5.09
N TYR A 29 -6.33 1.65 5.86
CA TYR A 29 -7.61 1.12 5.39
C TYR A 29 -8.74 2.04 5.83
N VAL A 30 -9.47 2.61 4.86
CA VAL A 30 -10.65 3.43 5.08
C VAL A 30 -11.88 2.74 4.53
N TYR A 31 -12.92 2.64 5.34
CA TYR A 31 -14.17 1.99 4.99
C TYR A 31 -15.39 2.79 5.44
N SER A 32 -16.38 2.96 4.57
CA SER A 32 -17.67 3.56 4.93
C SER A 32 -17.52 4.94 5.60
N SER A 33 -16.55 5.74 5.19
CA SER A 33 -16.23 7.03 5.83
C SER A 33 -16.62 8.22 4.95
N GLY A 34 -16.54 9.44 5.50
CA GLY A 34 -16.71 10.67 4.72
C GLY A 34 -15.55 10.93 3.75
N ASP A 35 -15.24 12.20 3.51
CA ASP A 35 -14.16 12.59 2.61
C ASP A 35 -12.79 12.28 3.24
N VAL A 36 -11.82 11.84 2.45
CA VAL A 36 -10.48 11.43 2.88
C VAL A 36 -9.44 12.37 2.28
N ALA A 37 -8.84 13.23 3.10
CA ALA A 37 -7.74 14.10 2.72
C ALA A 37 -6.42 13.61 3.36
N LEU A 38 -5.42 13.33 2.53
CA LEU A 38 -4.06 12.97 2.94
C LEU A 38 -3.10 14.02 2.38
N GLU A 39 -2.59 14.88 3.25
CA GLU A 39 -1.61 15.90 2.92
C GLU A 39 -0.22 15.47 3.42
N GLY A 40 0.77 15.36 2.53
CA GLY A 40 2.14 14.98 2.90
C GLY A 40 2.29 13.55 3.46
N ALA A 41 1.33 12.66 3.24
CA ALA A 41 1.38 11.30 3.78
C ALA A 41 2.41 10.43 3.04
N SER A 42 3.25 9.68 3.75
CA SER A 42 4.28 8.83 3.14
C SER A 42 4.06 7.37 3.50
N PHE A 43 3.96 6.50 2.51
CA PHE A 43 3.79 5.06 2.66
C PHE A 43 5.03 4.37 2.09
N SER A 44 5.77 3.61 2.90
CA SER A 44 6.97 2.88 2.47
C SER A 44 6.88 1.41 2.87
N GLU A 45 7.24 0.48 1.99
CA GLU A 45 7.35 -0.95 2.31
C GLU A 45 6.06 -1.56 2.93
N CYS A 46 4.90 -0.98 2.61
CA CYS A 46 3.64 -1.42 3.18
C CYS A 46 3.03 -2.56 2.34
N THR A 47 2.65 -3.66 2.99
CA THR A 47 2.19 -4.88 2.32
C THR A 47 0.76 -5.25 2.72
N ALA A 48 -0.08 -5.69 1.78
CA ALA A 48 -1.46 -6.13 2.08
C ALA A 48 -1.84 -7.41 1.31
N ALA A 49 -2.44 -8.40 1.95
CA ALA A 49 -2.68 -9.72 1.32
C ALA A 49 -3.79 -9.75 0.24
N ASN A 50 -4.67 -8.76 0.17
CA ASN A 50 -5.86 -8.80 -0.67
C ASN A 50 -6.05 -7.53 -1.50
N GLY A 51 -5.45 -6.40 -1.11
CA GLY A 51 -5.47 -5.18 -1.90
C GLY A 51 -4.99 -3.93 -1.15
N GLY A 52 -4.37 -3.00 -1.86
CA GLY A 52 -3.94 -1.72 -1.30
C GLY A 52 -2.78 -1.88 -0.32
N GLY A 53 -1.59 -2.22 -0.83
CA GLY A 53 -0.37 -2.36 -0.02
C GLY A 53 -0.08 -1.13 0.83
N GLY A 54 -0.23 0.08 0.27
CA GLY A 54 -0.13 1.34 1.02
C GLY A 54 -1.46 1.79 1.61
N LEU A 55 -2.41 2.13 0.74
CA LEU A 55 -3.72 2.68 1.10
C LEU A 55 -4.83 1.90 0.40
N TRP A 56 -5.92 1.65 1.12
CA TRP A 56 -7.17 1.12 0.57
C TRP A 56 -8.36 1.93 1.08
N VAL A 57 -9.13 2.51 0.17
CA VAL A 57 -10.35 3.25 0.48
C VAL A 57 -11.54 2.53 -0.18
N TYR A 58 -12.59 2.28 0.59
CA TYR A 58 -13.80 1.62 0.08
C TYR A 58 -15.08 2.24 0.65
N ASN A 59 -16.08 2.42 -0.21
CA ASN A 59 -17.40 2.97 0.15
C ASN A 59 -17.28 4.29 0.95
N SER A 60 -16.33 5.14 0.59
CA SER A 60 -16.11 6.43 1.28
C SER A 60 -16.38 7.58 0.31
N GLY A 61 -16.33 8.82 0.82
CA GLY A 61 -16.48 10.04 0.04
C GLY A 61 -15.31 10.31 -0.92
N ASP A 62 -15.06 11.59 -1.18
CA ASP A 62 -13.98 12.01 -2.07
C ASP A 62 -12.61 11.74 -1.45
N VAL A 63 -11.61 11.40 -2.27
CA VAL A 63 -10.25 11.10 -1.82
C VAL A 63 -9.27 12.09 -2.43
N SER A 64 -8.66 12.93 -1.58
CA SER A 64 -7.64 13.90 -1.94
C SER A 64 -6.29 13.46 -1.40
N LEU A 65 -5.33 13.24 -2.29
CA LEU A 65 -3.95 12.85 -1.98
C LEU A 65 -3.00 13.97 -2.41
N GLU A 66 -2.74 14.93 -1.54
CA GLU A 66 -1.88 16.08 -1.84
C GLU A 66 -0.50 15.85 -1.25
N GLY A 67 0.52 15.69 -2.10
CA GLY A 67 1.88 15.40 -1.64
C GLY A 67 2.05 14.02 -0.99
N ALA A 68 1.09 13.11 -1.15
CA ALA A 68 1.23 11.75 -0.66
C ALA A 68 2.23 10.95 -1.51
N SER A 69 3.11 10.18 -0.87
CA SER A 69 4.11 9.33 -1.51
C SER A 69 3.89 7.86 -1.17
N PHE A 70 4.07 6.97 -2.15
CA PHE A 70 3.99 5.52 -1.96
C PHE A 70 5.24 4.89 -2.56
N SER A 71 6.09 4.29 -1.72
CA SER A 71 7.32 3.61 -2.10
C SER A 71 7.28 2.16 -1.65
N GLU A 72 7.70 1.23 -2.51
CA GLU A 72 7.85 -0.20 -2.17
C GLU A 72 6.60 -0.85 -1.53
N CYS A 73 5.41 -0.29 -1.77
CA CYS A 73 4.15 -0.80 -1.24
C CYS A 73 3.59 -1.90 -2.16
N THR A 74 3.34 -3.09 -1.61
CA THR A 74 2.92 -4.27 -2.39
C THR A 74 1.58 -4.82 -1.92
N ALA A 75 0.67 -5.09 -2.84
CA ALA A 75 -0.48 -5.92 -2.51
C ALA A 75 -0.19 -7.36 -2.92
N ASP A 76 -0.06 -8.24 -1.93
CA ASP A 76 0.00 -9.70 -2.06
C ASP A 76 -1.36 -10.28 -2.48
N THR A 77 -2.12 -9.56 -3.33
CA THR A 77 -3.25 -10.16 -4.02
C THR A 77 -2.65 -11.33 -4.77
N LYS A 78 -3.03 -12.55 -4.43
CA LYS A 78 -2.61 -13.74 -5.16
C LYS A 78 -3.19 -13.75 -6.58
N ARG A 79 -2.74 -12.83 -7.43
CA ARG A 79 -2.21 -13.18 -8.73
C ARG A 79 -0.77 -13.57 -8.40
N GLU A 80 -0.45 -14.83 -8.11
CA GLU A 80 -0.43 -15.86 -9.16
C GLU A 80 -0.48 -15.18 -10.56
N ALA A 81 0.49 -14.31 -10.84
CA ALA A 81 0.91 -14.15 -12.22
C ALA A 81 1.33 -15.56 -12.61
N LYS A 82 0.42 -16.26 -13.31
CA LYS A 82 0.73 -17.44 -14.10
C LYS A 82 1.79 -17.03 -15.12
N ALA A 83 3.04 -16.89 -14.66
CA ALA A 83 4.20 -17.06 -15.48
C ALA A 83 4.73 -18.44 -15.09
N GLU A 84 4.39 -19.39 -15.97
CA GLU A 84 5.09 -20.67 -16.16
C GLU A 84 4.92 -21.74 -15.07
N GLY A 85 4.03 -22.71 -15.35
CA GLY A 85 4.16 -24.07 -14.84
C GLY A 85 3.70 -24.32 -13.40
N GLN A 86 3.38 -25.59 -13.12
CA GLN A 86 3.38 -26.22 -11.79
C GLN A 86 4.48 -25.59 -10.89
N TRP A 87 4.30 -25.38 -9.58
CA TRP A 87 4.42 -26.41 -8.56
C TRP A 87 3.90 -25.86 -7.23
N GLY A 88 3.10 -26.68 -6.52
CA GLY A 88 2.66 -26.36 -5.16
C GLY A 88 3.75 -26.52 -4.12
N GLY A 89 3.53 -25.89 -2.96
CA GLY A 89 4.14 -26.26 -1.68
C GLY A 89 5.27 -25.36 -1.21
N GLY A 90 5.08 -24.81 0.00
CA GLY A 90 6.09 -24.71 1.06
C GLY A 90 7.44 -24.06 0.75
N SER A 91 7.63 -22.86 1.33
CA SER A 91 8.90 -22.38 1.92
C SER A 91 10.18 -22.55 1.10
N ARG A 92 10.67 -21.47 0.46
CA ARG A 92 11.98 -20.84 0.76
C ARG A 92 12.47 -19.83 -0.31
N LEU A 93 12.84 -18.66 0.23
CA LEU A 93 14.00 -17.82 -0.10
C LEU A 93 13.87 -16.70 -1.17
N PRO A 94 14.68 -15.62 -0.99
CA PRO A 94 14.43 -14.28 -1.47
C PRO A 94 15.16 -14.03 -2.78
N GLN A 95 14.48 -13.46 -3.77
CA GLN A 95 15.15 -13.04 -5.00
C GLN A 95 14.62 -11.67 -5.43
N ARG A 96 15.39 -10.65 -5.03
CA ARG A 96 15.88 -9.54 -5.87
C ARG A 96 15.14 -9.44 -7.22
N ALA A 97 14.18 -8.53 -7.33
CA ALA A 97 13.77 -7.96 -8.61
C ALA A 97 12.80 -6.78 -8.39
N ALA A 98 13.33 -5.57 -8.16
CA ALA A 98 12.76 -4.30 -8.64
C ALA A 98 13.56 -3.08 -8.15
N LEU A 99 14.89 -3.09 -8.23
CA LEU A 99 15.64 -1.83 -8.12
C LEU A 99 15.63 -1.14 -9.49
N GLY A 100 14.52 -0.49 -9.78
CA GLY A 100 14.40 0.53 -10.82
C GLY A 100 14.75 1.92 -10.27
N PHE A 101 15.91 2.06 -9.62
CA PHE A 101 16.47 3.36 -9.29
C PHE A 101 17.70 3.59 -10.16
N ALA A 102 17.53 4.43 -11.17
CA ALA A 102 18.66 4.98 -11.91
C ALA A 102 19.56 5.78 -10.95
N PRO A 103 20.89 5.57 -10.95
CA PRO A 103 21.78 6.38 -10.13
C PRO A 103 21.88 7.81 -10.70
N PRO A 104 21.87 8.86 -9.85
CA PRO A 104 22.17 10.21 -10.34
C PRO A 104 23.65 10.28 -10.71
N LEU A 105 23.93 10.46 -12.00
CA LEU A 105 25.23 10.85 -12.53
C LEU A 105 25.46 12.33 -12.17
N ALA A 106 26.44 12.59 -11.32
CA ALA A 106 27.01 13.92 -11.10
C ALA A 106 28.54 13.84 -11.32
N PRO A 107 29.16 14.94 -11.79
CA PRO A 107 30.40 14.94 -12.58
C PRO A 107 31.69 14.65 -11.81
#